data_AF-F5RJN6-F1
#
_entry.id   AF-F5RJN6-F1
#
_cell.length_a   1.000
_cell.length_b   1.000
_cell.length_c   1.000
_cell.angle_alpha   90.00
_cell.angle_beta   90.00
_cell.angle_gamma   90.00
#
_symmetry.space_group_name_H-M   'P 1'
#
loop_
_entity.id
_entity.type
_entity.pdbx_description
1 polymer ?
#
loop_
_entity_poly.entity_id
_entity_poly.type
_entity_poly.pdbx_seq_one_letter_code
_entity_poly.pdbx_strand_id
1 'polypeptide(L)'
;MLCRKIFCALAGAFLLILPFASAANAMLPTEQAEQLLVSRGLPFVVHETCADPSGAGLSLTQNTDSGENWLICSVGDAVFGAPLTVDLYDTGMYGDEYGNHSPAIFAGCFFQDTRGTEDDTLGVWEGVDHYLPVYYSYDVVDGQIMADNYISSARGTIDADHYDARIVSEEHTAAIHTFFELLPGLRAEVAYSHIAIDEMF
;
A
#
# COMPACT_ATOMS: atom_id res chain seq x y z
N MET A 1 -25.93 73.70 -25.76
CA MET A 1 -25.97 73.31 -24.33
C MET A 1 -25.92 71.79 -24.31
N LEU A 2 -24.74 71.16 -24.25
CA LEU A 2 -23.78 71.07 -23.13
C LEU A 2 -24.23 70.02 -22.09
N CYS A 3 -23.30 69.11 -21.77
CA CYS A 3 -23.28 68.12 -20.67
C CYS A 3 -24.07 66.83 -20.93
N ARG A 4 -23.59 65.60 -20.71
CA ARG A 4 -22.37 64.97 -20.11
C ARG A 4 -22.74 63.45 -20.15
N LYS A 5 -21.91 62.42 -20.35
CA LYS A 5 -20.59 62.07 -19.83
C LYS A 5 -19.97 60.98 -20.73
N ILE A 6 -18.67 61.08 -20.92
CA ILE A 6 -17.74 60.07 -21.43
C ILE A 6 -17.57 58.98 -20.36
N PHE A 7 -17.44 57.71 -20.73
CA PHE A 7 -16.51 56.79 -20.08
C PHE A 7 -16.02 55.69 -21.05
N CYS A 8 -14.73 55.44 -20.94
CA CYS A 8 -13.84 54.74 -21.85
C CYS A 8 -14.19 53.26 -22.08
N ALA A 9 -14.19 52.85 -23.34
CA ALA A 9 -14.04 51.45 -23.74
C ALA A 9 -12.53 51.16 -23.87
N LEU A 10 -11.95 50.47 -22.88
CA LEU A 10 -10.61 49.89 -22.94
C LEU A 10 -10.50 48.83 -21.84
N ALA A 11 -9.76 47.77 -22.14
CA ALA A 11 -9.61 46.52 -21.40
C ALA A 11 -10.78 45.54 -21.64
N GLY A 12 -10.57 44.38 -22.22
CA GLY A 12 -9.33 43.69 -22.56
C GLY A 12 -9.75 42.29 -22.97
N ALA A 13 -9.02 41.72 -23.90
CA ALA A 13 -9.15 40.31 -24.26
C ALA A 13 -9.22 39.47 -22.98
N PHE A 14 -10.39 38.93 -22.68
CA PHE A 14 -10.54 37.86 -21.72
C PHE A 14 -9.95 36.62 -22.39
N LEU A 15 -8.62 36.58 -22.39
CA LEU A 15 -7.86 35.37 -22.56
C LEU A 15 -8.45 34.38 -21.56
N LEU A 16 -9.01 33.31 -22.10
CA LEU A 16 -9.30 32.07 -21.43
C LEU A 16 -8.00 31.60 -20.76
N ILE A 17 -7.71 32.08 -19.56
CA ILE A 17 -6.77 31.43 -18.67
C ILE A 17 -7.55 30.26 -18.08
N LEU A 18 -7.70 29.22 -18.89
CA LEU A 18 -7.73 27.87 -18.35
C LEU A 18 -6.51 27.78 -17.43
N PRO A 19 -6.64 27.34 -16.17
CA PRO A 19 -5.48 26.79 -15.52
C PRO A 19 -5.15 25.54 -16.35
N PHE A 20 -4.23 25.70 -17.30
CA PHE A 20 -3.28 24.65 -17.60
C PHE A 20 -2.52 24.42 -16.29
N ALA A 21 -3.18 23.74 -15.35
CA ALA A 21 -2.50 22.99 -14.33
C ALA A 21 -1.55 22.11 -15.13
N SER A 22 -0.29 22.51 -15.03
CA SER A 22 0.77 22.03 -15.89
C SER A 22 0.73 20.52 -15.93
N ALA A 23 0.74 19.95 -17.13
CA ALA A 23 1.28 18.61 -17.36
C ALA A 23 2.81 18.64 -17.13
N ALA A 24 3.25 19.17 -15.98
CA ALA A 24 4.62 19.13 -15.50
C ALA A 24 4.72 17.91 -14.60
N ASN A 25 5.39 16.89 -15.12
CA ASN A 25 5.94 15.75 -14.39
C ASN A 25 5.04 15.22 -13.26
N ALA A 26 3.93 14.58 -13.63
CA ALA A 26 3.32 13.63 -12.72
C ALA A 26 4.36 12.51 -12.52
N MET A 27 5.01 12.55 -11.36
CA MET A 27 6.02 11.60 -10.92
C MET A 27 5.46 10.17 -11.03
N LEU A 28 6.26 9.23 -11.51
CA LEU A 28 5.82 7.83 -11.63
C LEU A 28 5.51 7.25 -10.24
N PRO A 29 4.58 6.28 -10.12
CA PRO A 29 4.29 5.62 -8.84
C PRO A 29 5.54 5.13 -8.11
N THR A 30 6.47 4.52 -8.85
CA THR A 30 7.76 4.03 -8.34
C THR A 30 8.62 5.14 -7.75
N GLU A 31 8.70 6.29 -8.43
CA GLU A 31 9.44 7.47 -7.94
C GLU A 31 8.79 8.08 -6.70
N GLN A 32 7.45 8.09 -6.63
CA GLN A 32 6.70 8.58 -5.46
C GLN A 32 6.93 7.69 -4.24
N ALA A 33 6.86 6.36 -4.42
CA ALA A 33 7.13 5.38 -3.37
C ALA A 33 8.58 5.50 -2.87
N GLU A 34 9.56 5.61 -3.78
CA GLU A 34 10.96 5.77 -3.42
C GLU A 34 11.18 7.05 -2.60
N GLN A 35 10.61 8.18 -3.01
CA GLN A 35 10.70 9.42 -2.25
C GLN A 35 10.06 9.30 -0.85
N LEU A 36 8.93 8.62 -0.72
CA LEU A 36 8.30 8.37 0.57
C LEU A 36 9.24 7.58 1.49
N LEU A 37 9.78 6.44 1.03
CA LEU A 37 10.66 5.59 1.83
C LEU A 37 11.96 6.32 2.22
N VAL A 38 12.57 7.04 1.29
CA VAL A 38 13.76 7.87 1.54
C VAL A 38 13.46 8.99 2.53
N SER A 39 12.32 9.66 2.42
CA SER A 39 11.93 10.75 3.34
C SER A 39 11.74 10.26 4.79
N ARG A 40 11.37 8.98 4.93
CA ARG A 40 11.29 8.28 6.21
C ARG A 40 12.61 7.67 6.65
N GLY A 41 13.66 7.72 5.83
CA GLY A 41 14.95 7.11 6.14
C GLY A 41 14.87 5.58 6.21
N LEU A 42 13.90 4.97 5.50
CA LEU A 42 13.78 3.53 5.39
C LEU A 42 14.79 3.02 4.34
N PRO A 43 15.57 1.96 4.63
CA PRO A 43 16.69 1.52 3.79
C PRO A 43 16.19 0.63 2.65
N PHE A 44 15.36 1.16 1.75
CA PHE A 44 14.81 0.41 0.63
C PHE A 44 15.00 1.12 -0.71
N VAL A 45 15.34 0.34 -1.74
CA VAL A 45 15.23 0.74 -3.14
C VAL A 45 13.95 0.17 -3.71
N VAL A 46 13.24 0.94 -4.53
CA VAL A 46 11.98 0.51 -5.17
C VAL A 46 12.27 0.02 -6.59
N HIS A 47 11.83 -1.20 -6.90
CA HIS A 47 11.94 -1.79 -8.24
C HIS A 47 10.71 -1.50 -9.09
N GLU A 48 9.52 -1.68 -8.51
CA GLU A 48 8.26 -1.45 -9.20
C GLU A 48 7.15 -1.11 -8.21
N THR A 49 6.11 -0.41 -8.64
CA THR A 49 4.98 -0.03 -7.80
C THR A 49 3.66 -0.07 -8.56
N CYS A 50 2.67 -0.77 -8.01
CA CYS A 50 1.28 -0.58 -8.38
C CYS A 50 0.65 0.44 -7.42
N ALA A 51 0.09 1.51 -7.97
CA ALA A 51 -0.63 2.52 -7.20
C ALA A 51 -2.09 2.61 -7.63
N ASP A 52 -2.95 2.97 -6.68
CA ASP A 52 -4.36 3.22 -6.93
C ASP A 52 -4.67 4.72 -7.01
N PRO A 53 -5.90 5.11 -7.42
CA PRO A 53 -6.29 6.52 -7.49
C PRO A 53 -6.39 7.23 -6.13
N SER A 54 -6.41 6.51 -5.01
CA SER A 54 -6.41 7.10 -3.66
C SER A 54 -5.03 7.60 -3.24
N GLY A 55 -3.98 7.17 -3.95
CA GLY A 55 -2.59 7.44 -3.62
C GLY A 55 -1.95 6.35 -2.77
N ALA A 56 -2.66 5.24 -2.53
CA ALA A 56 -2.06 4.05 -1.96
C ALA A 56 -1.17 3.35 -3.00
N GLY A 57 -0.12 2.69 -2.54
CA GLY A 57 0.80 1.97 -3.42
C GLY A 57 1.37 0.73 -2.78
N LEU A 58 1.48 -0.34 -3.54
CA LEU A 58 2.23 -1.55 -3.19
C LEU A 58 3.46 -1.64 -4.08
N SER A 59 4.61 -1.74 -3.44
CA SER A 59 5.92 -1.67 -4.07
C SER A 59 6.70 -2.96 -3.88
N LEU A 60 7.35 -3.43 -4.94
CA LEU A 60 8.44 -4.40 -4.86
C LEU A 60 9.72 -3.64 -4.56
N THR A 61 10.40 -4.02 -3.48
CA THR A 61 11.55 -3.30 -2.95
C THR A 61 12.69 -4.24 -2.57
N GLN A 62 13.89 -3.69 -2.42
CA GLN A 62 15.04 -4.39 -1.84
C GLN A 62 15.60 -3.58 -0.68
N ASN A 63 15.79 -4.24 0.46
CA ASN A 63 16.45 -3.66 1.62
C ASN A 63 17.94 -3.44 1.29
N THR A 64 18.44 -2.20 1.43
CA THR A 64 19.82 -1.85 1.07
C THR A 64 20.86 -2.38 2.05
N ASP A 65 20.46 -2.71 3.27
CA ASP A 65 21.35 -3.19 4.32
C ASP A 65 21.47 -4.72 4.31
N SER A 66 20.35 -5.44 4.16
CA SER A 66 20.33 -6.91 4.13
C SER A 66 20.37 -7.52 2.73
N GLY A 67 19.96 -6.77 1.70
CA GLY A 67 19.77 -7.27 0.33
C GLY A 67 18.49 -8.10 0.14
N GLU A 68 17.70 -8.31 1.19
CA GLU A 68 16.43 -9.04 1.12
C GLU A 68 15.39 -8.25 0.33
N ASN A 69 14.55 -8.95 -0.43
CA ASN A 69 13.45 -8.34 -1.15
C ASN A 69 12.19 -8.28 -0.28
N TRP A 70 11.43 -7.20 -0.43
CA TRP A 70 10.26 -6.90 0.41
C TRP A 70 9.12 -6.38 -0.45
N LEU A 71 7.90 -6.71 -0.05
CA LEU A 71 6.69 -6.05 -0.50
C LEU A 71 6.33 -4.97 0.52
N ILE A 72 6.26 -3.72 0.08
CA ILE A 72 5.95 -2.57 0.95
C ILE A 72 4.71 -1.84 0.43
N CYS A 73 3.68 -1.79 1.26
CA CYS A 73 2.46 -1.04 1.03
C CYS A 73 2.50 0.30 1.79
N SER A 74 2.13 1.37 1.09
CA SER A 74 1.95 2.71 1.64
C SER A 74 0.49 3.13 1.51
N VAL A 75 -0.13 3.53 2.62
CA VAL A 75 -1.53 3.99 2.67
C VAL A 75 -1.61 5.15 3.65
N GLY A 76 -1.82 6.37 3.14
CA GLY A 76 -1.77 7.57 3.96
C GLY A 76 -0.43 7.68 4.70
N ASP A 77 -0.46 7.72 6.03
CA ASP A 77 0.73 7.75 6.87
C ASP A 77 1.26 6.36 7.26
N ALA A 78 0.54 5.29 6.97
CA ALA A 78 0.96 3.92 7.29
C ALA A 78 1.91 3.37 6.23
N VAL A 79 2.98 2.71 6.67
CA VAL A 79 3.88 1.94 5.82
C VAL A 79 3.93 0.52 6.39
N PHE A 80 3.32 -0.41 5.68
CA PHE A 80 3.26 -1.83 6.04
C PHE A 80 4.08 -2.64 5.04
N GLY A 81 4.78 -3.67 5.48
CA GLY A 81 5.46 -4.55 4.54
C GLY A 81 5.79 -5.92 5.09
N ALA A 82 6.27 -6.78 4.22
CA ALA A 82 6.70 -8.12 4.56
C ALA A 82 7.86 -8.56 3.64
N PRO A 83 8.75 -9.45 4.12
CA PRO A 83 9.72 -10.11 3.25
C PRO A 83 9.01 -10.80 2.09
N LEU A 84 9.57 -10.66 0.89
CA LEU A 84 9.08 -11.34 -0.30
C LEU A 84 9.30 -12.85 -0.14
N THR A 85 8.22 -13.61 -0.31
CA THR A 85 8.28 -15.07 -0.40
C THR A 85 7.40 -15.52 -1.58
N VAL A 86 7.65 -16.72 -2.09
CA VAL A 86 6.81 -17.34 -3.14
C VAL A 86 5.35 -17.39 -2.67
N ASP A 87 5.11 -17.91 -1.46
CA ASP A 87 3.76 -18.08 -0.91
C ASP A 87 3.01 -16.74 -0.77
N LEU A 88 3.70 -15.68 -0.33
CA LEU A 88 3.09 -14.35 -0.21
C LEU A 88 2.82 -13.74 -1.58
N TYR A 89 3.77 -13.81 -2.50
CA TYR A 89 3.64 -13.23 -3.84
C TYR A 89 2.55 -13.92 -4.67
N ASP A 90 2.44 -15.24 -4.55
CA ASP A 90 1.45 -16.06 -5.27
C ASP A 90 0.09 -16.12 -4.58
N THR A 91 -0.12 -15.34 -3.51
CA THR A 91 -1.42 -15.28 -2.82
C THR A 91 -2.54 -14.95 -3.82
N GLY A 92 -3.63 -15.72 -3.76
CA GLY A 92 -4.77 -15.61 -4.67
C GLY A 92 -4.54 -16.15 -6.10
N MET A 93 -3.43 -16.84 -6.40
CA MET A 93 -3.24 -17.51 -7.70
C MET A 93 -3.80 -18.91 -7.76
N TYR A 94 -3.65 -19.66 -6.66
CA TYR A 94 -3.87 -21.09 -6.65
C TYR A 94 -4.96 -21.43 -5.63
N GLY A 95 -6.11 -21.83 -6.15
CA GLY A 95 -7.19 -22.43 -5.37
C GLY A 95 -7.13 -23.95 -5.39
N ASP A 96 -7.81 -24.58 -4.43
CA ASP A 96 -8.06 -26.02 -4.45
C ASP A 96 -9.08 -26.40 -5.55
N GLU A 97 -9.38 -27.69 -5.68
CA GLU A 97 -10.35 -28.21 -6.66
C GLU A 97 -11.79 -27.67 -6.46
N TYR A 98 -12.07 -27.07 -5.31
CA TYR A 98 -13.36 -26.47 -4.95
C TYR A 98 -13.35 -24.94 -5.09
N GLY A 99 -12.23 -24.34 -5.50
CA GLY A 99 -12.05 -22.90 -5.62
C GLY A 99 -11.78 -22.18 -4.30
N ASN A 100 -11.48 -22.91 -3.22
CA ASN A 100 -11.07 -22.30 -1.96
C ASN A 100 -9.60 -21.92 -2.02
N HIS A 101 -9.25 -20.82 -1.36
CA HIS A 101 -7.87 -20.36 -1.24
C HIS A 101 -7.42 -20.50 0.21
N SER A 102 -6.21 -21.02 0.41
CA SER A 102 -5.61 -21.05 1.74
C SER A 102 -5.37 -19.62 2.23
N PRO A 103 -5.61 -19.34 3.53
CA PRO A 103 -5.31 -18.03 4.09
C PRO A 103 -3.82 -17.72 3.97
N ALA A 104 -3.49 -16.45 3.77
CA ALA A 104 -2.09 -16.01 3.77
C ALA A 104 -1.60 -15.86 5.22
N ILE A 105 -0.46 -16.49 5.53
CA ILE A 105 0.16 -16.44 6.86
C ILE A 105 1.62 -16.07 6.70
N PHE A 106 2.03 -14.93 7.25
CA PHE A 106 3.38 -14.38 7.08
C PHE A 106 3.76 -13.43 8.22
N ALA A 107 5.04 -13.08 8.31
CA ALA A 107 5.50 -12.03 9.22
C ALA A 107 5.46 -10.68 8.48
N GLY A 108 4.67 -9.74 9.01
CA GLY A 108 4.61 -8.37 8.54
C GLY A 108 5.32 -7.40 9.48
N CYS A 109 5.47 -6.16 9.04
CA CYS A 109 6.04 -5.05 9.79
C CYS A 109 5.28 -3.75 9.46
N PHE A 110 4.89 -2.99 10.49
CA PHE A 110 4.59 -1.56 10.32
C PHE A 110 5.83 -0.75 10.63
N PHE A 111 6.34 -0.01 9.64
CA PHE A 111 7.58 0.75 9.77
C PHE A 111 7.34 2.14 10.34
N GLN A 112 8.20 2.55 11.28
CA GLN A 112 8.17 3.85 11.96
C GLN A 112 6.79 4.24 12.47
N ASP A 113 6.05 3.25 12.93
CA ASP A 113 4.73 3.45 13.50
C ASP A 113 4.88 3.98 14.92
N THR A 114 4.87 5.30 15.04
CA THR A 114 4.99 6.00 16.33
C THR A 114 3.65 6.14 17.05
N ARG A 115 2.60 5.49 16.57
CA ARG A 115 1.27 5.52 17.19
C ARG A 115 1.25 4.57 18.39
N GLY A 116 0.83 5.09 19.54
CA GLY A 116 0.60 4.29 20.76
C GLY A 116 1.83 4.07 21.64
N THR A 117 2.38 5.14 22.22
CA THR A 117 3.33 5.05 23.35
C THR A 117 2.79 4.30 24.58
N GLU A 118 1.53 3.90 24.55
CA GLU A 118 0.96 2.67 25.10
C GLU A 118 -0.21 2.32 24.16
N ASP A 119 -0.18 1.16 23.48
CA ASP A 119 -1.39 0.63 22.84
C ASP A 119 -2.11 -0.21 23.91
N ASP A 120 -3.20 0.36 24.44
CA ASP A 120 -4.03 -0.21 25.51
C ASP A 120 -4.67 -1.57 25.16
N THR A 121 -4.44 -2.12 23.97
CA THR A 121 -4.98 -3.42 23.53
C THR A 121 -3.95 -4.45 23.06
N LEU A 122 -2.73 -4.05 22.74
CA LEU A 122 -1.69 -4.97 22.24
C LEU A 122 -0.39 -4.98 23.07
N GLY A 123 -0.28 -4.06 24.04
CA GLY A 123 0.88 -3.92 24.92
C GLY A 123 1.87 -2.86 24.43
N VAL A 124 3.02 -2.79 25.11
CA VAL A 124 4.11 -1.87 24.77
C VAL A 124 4.97 -2.52 23.70
N TRP A 125 4.92 -1.99 22.48
CA TRP A 125 5.79 -2.41 21.39
C TRP A 125 7.20 -1.82 21.59
N GLU A 126 8.24 -2.65 21.58
CA GLU A 126 9.61 -2.17 21.71
C GLU A 126 10.15 -1.72 20.34
N GLY A 127 10.40 -0.42 20.19
CA GLY A 127 11.01 0.16 18.98
C GLY A 127 10.04 1.00 18.16
N VAL A 128 10.49 1.46 16.99
CA VAL A 128 9.67 2.24 16.04
C VAL A 128 9.06 1.38 14.93
N ASP A 129 9.53 0.14 14.78
CA ASP A 129 9.05 -0.82 13.78
C ASP A 129 8.30 -1.94 14.50
N HIS A 130 7.09 -2.25 14.05
CA HIS A 130 6.19 -3.21 14.70
C HIS A 130 6.05 -4.48 13.88
N TYR A 131 6.76 -5.52 14.28
CA TYR A 131 6.69 -6.84 13.65
C TYR A 131 5.55 -7.68 14.22
N LEU A 132 4.78 -8.31 13.34
CA LEU A 132 3.62 -9.12 13.74
C LEU A 132 3.37 -10.29 12.78
N PRO A 133 2.87 -11.44 13.29
CA PRO A 133 2.29 -12.45 12.42
C PRO A 133 0.95 -11.94 11.85
N VAL A 134 0.78 -12.06 10.54
CA VAL A 134 -0.46 -11.71 9.85
C VAL A 134 -1.15 -12.99 9.40
N TYR A 135 -2.45 -13.07 9.67
CA TYR A 135 -3.36 -14.08 9.14
C TYR A 135 -4.43 -13.36 8.32
N TYR A 136 -4.45 -13.59 7.00
CA TYR A 136 -5.36 -12.94 6.08
C TYR A 136 -6.24 -13.98 5.38
N SER A 137 -7.53 -14.01 5.76
CA SER A 137 -8.56 -14.82 5.08
C SER A 137 -9.14 -14.00 3.94
N TYR A 138 -9.28 -14.61 2.76
CA TYR A 138 -9.70 -13.89 1.56
C TYR A 138 -10.46 -14.79 0.59
N ASP A 139 -11.25 -14.14 -0.25
CA ASP A 139 -11.82 -14.70 -1.47
C ASP A 139 -11.13 -14.08 -2.70
N VAL A 140 -11.16 -14.80 -3.81
CA VAL A 140 -10.74 -14.26 -5.11
C VAL A 140 -11.98 -14.06 -5.98
N VAL A 141 -12.31 -12.81 -6.25
CA VAL A 141 -13.47 -12.42 -7.08
C VAL A 141 -12.96 -11.62 -8.28
N ASP A 142 -13.21 -12.12 -9.49
CA ASP A 142 -12.77 -11.49 -10.74
C ASP A 142 -11.24 -11.17 -10.77
N GLY A 143 -10.44 -12.05 -10.16
CA GLY A 143 -8.98 -11.91 -10.08
C GLY A 143 -8.49 -10.91 -9.03
N GLN A 144 -9.40 -10.32 -8.25
CA GLN A 144 -9.09 -9.46 -7.12
C GLN A 144 -9.10 -10.25 -5.82
N ILE A 145 -8.17 -9.93 -4.92
CA ILE A 145 -8.10 -10.53 -3.58
C ILE A 145 -8.96 -9.67 -2.67
N MET A 146 -10.10 -10.21 -2.27
CA MET A 146 -11.09 -9.53 -1.46
C MET A 146 -11.08 -10.10 -0.06
N ALA A 147 -11.13 -9.21 0.92
CA ALA A 147 -11.24 -9.62 2.29
C ALA A 147 -12.46 -10.52 2.53
N ASP A 148 -12.27 -11.74 3.01
CA ASP A 148 -13.40 -12.49 3.59
C ASP A 148 -13.76 -11.81 4.91
N ASN A 149 -15.02 -11.80 5.32
CA ASN A 149 -15.54 -11.07 6.48
C ASN A 149 -14.93 -11.52 7.84
N TYR A 150 -13.88 -12.33 7.83
CA TYR A 150 -13.10 -12.85 8.95
C TYR A 150 -11.65 -12.31 8.97
N ILE A 151 -11.44 -11.03 8.68
CA ILE A 151 -10.10 -10.43 8.76
C ILE A 151 -9.80 -9.93 10.17
N SER A 152 -8.55 -10.14 10.57
CA SER A 152 -7.89 -9.81 11.83
C SER A 152 -8.05 -10.88 12.91
N SER A 153 -6.94 -11.59 13.15
CA SER A 153 -6.66 -12.59 14.19
C SER A 153 -7.88 -13.33 14.78
N ALA A 154 -8.00 -14.61 14.40
CA ALA A 154 -8.72 -15.66 15.12
C ALA A 154 -9.91 -15.18 15.99
N ARG A 155 -11.09 -15.00 15.40
CA ARG A 155 -12.33 -15.31 16.12
C ARG A 155 -13.17 -16.30 15.33
N GLY A 156 -13.41 -17.44 15.95
CA GLY A 156 -14.64 -18.22 15.72
C GLY A 156 -14.51 -19.46 14.84
N THR A 157 -13.37 -19.72 14.20
CA THR A 157 -13.21 -20.91 13.34
C THR A 157 -11.94 -21.72 13.59
N ILE A 158 -10.92 -21.15 14.25
CA ILE A 158 -9.69 -21.87 14.63
C ILE A 158 -9.45 -21.63 16.12
N ASP A 159 -9.38 -22.71 16.90
CA ASP A 159 -9.05 -22.72 18.33
C ASP A 159 -7.54 -22.44 18.48
N ALA A 160 -7.18 -21.18 18.31
CA ALA A 160 -5.81 -20.70 18.23
C ALA A 160 -5.52 -19.76 19.41
N ASP A 161 -5.60 -20.29 20.63
CA ASP A 161 -5.25 -19.62 21.89
C ASP A 161 -3.83 -19.00 21.92
N HIS A 162 -3.00 -19.26 20.89
CA HIS A 162 -1.62 -18.77 20.77
C HIS A 162 -1.46 -17.53 19.86
N TYR A 163 -2.51 -17.06 19.18
CA TYR A 163 -2.43 -15.94 18.21
C TYR A 163 -3.42 -14.80 18.52
N ASP A 164 -3.81 -14.63 19.78
CA ASP A 164 -4.94 -13.80 20.24
C ASP A 164 -4.66 -12.28 20.30
N ALA A 165 -3.72 -11.77 19.49
CA ALA A 165 -3.43 -10.34 19.39
C ALA A 165 -4.11 -9.74 18.14
N ARG A 166 -5.16 -8.95 18.36
CA ARG A 166 -5.92 -8.26 17.31
C ARG A 166 -5.26 -6.96 16.91
N ILE A 167 -5.06 -6.74 15.61
CA ILE A 167 -4.88 -5.39 15.09
C ILE A 167 -6.21 -4.64 15.30
N VAL A 168 -6.25 -3.70 16.24
CA VAL A 168 -7.47 -2.95 16.59
C VAL A 168 -7.59 -1.65 15.77
N SER A 169 -6.46 -1.15 15.27
CA SER A 169 -6.40 0.07 14.46
C SER A 169 -7.01 -0.14 13.08
N GLU A 170 -8.02 0.67 12.75
CA GLU A 170 -8.64 0.68 11.41
C GLU A 170 -7.62 0.98 10.31
N GLU A 171 -6.63 1.82 10.59
CA GLU A 171 -5.60 2.19 9.62
C GLU A 171 -4.63 1.04 9.32
N HIS A 172 -4.27 0.25 10.34
CA HIS A 172 -3.45 -0.95 10.15
C HIS A 172 -4.21 -2.02 9.36
N THR A 173 -5.47 -2.24 9.71
CA THR A 173 -6.34 -3.16 8.96
C THR A 173 -6.50 -2.71 7.51
N ALA A 174 -6.74 -1.41 7.28
CA ALA A 174 -6.82 -0.84 5.93
C ALA A 174 -5.53 -1.05 5.14
N ALA A 175 -4.35 -0.82 5.74
CA ALA A 175 -3.07 -1.04 5.07
C ALA A 175 -2.86 -2.50 4.66
N ILE A 176 -3.26 -3.46 5.51
CA ILE A 176 -3.18 -4.89 5.18
C ILE A 176 -4.19 -5.28 4.08
N HIS A 177 -5.41 -4.73 4.11
CA HIS A 177 -6.38 -4.97 3.05
C HIS A 177 -5.86 -4.45 1.71
N THR A 178 -5.42 -3.19 1.69
CA THR A 178 -4.88 -2.55 0.48
C THR A 178 -3.62 -3.26 -0.04
N PHE A 179 -2.78 -3.79 0.86
CA PHE A 179 -1.65 -4.65 0.45
C PHE A 179 -2.12 -5.80 -0.46
N PHE A 180 -3.19 -6.52 -0.08
CA PHE A 180 -3.70 -7.64 -0.87
C PHE A 180 -4.51 -7.19 -2.09
N GLU A 181 -5.28 -6.10 -1.99
CA GLU A 181 -6.02 -5.54 -3.12
C GLU A 181 -5.07 -5.12 -4.26
N LEU A 182 -3.89 -4.58 -3.93
CA LEU A 182 -2.91 -4.13 -4.93
C LEU A 182 -1.97 -5.23 -5.42
N LEU A 183 -1.90 -6.39 -4.75
CA LEU A 183 -0.99 -7.47 -5.11
C LEU A 183 -1.18 -8.00 -6.55
N PRO A 184 -2.41 -8.23 -7.06
CA PRO A 184 -2.61 -8.56 -8.48
C PRO A 184 -2.09 -7.49 -9.44
N GLY A 185 -2.27 -6.21 -9.08
CA GLY A 185 -1.79 -5.08 -9.87
C GLY A 185 -0.26 -5.00 -9.90
N LEU A 186 0.40 -5.15 -8.74
CA LEU A 186 1.87 -5.17 -8.67
C LEU A 186 2.44 -6.30 -9.52
N ARG A 187 1.83 -7.49 -9.50
CA ARG A 187 2.26 -8.61 -10.35
C ARG A 187 2.19 -8.28 -11.83
N ALA A 188 1.14 -7.56 -12.25
CA ALA A 188 1.01 -7.10 -13.63
C ALA A 188 2.13 -6.11 -14.01
N GLU A 189 2.46 -5.16 -13.13
CA GLU A 189 3.54 -4.20 -13.35
C GLU A 189 4.92 -4.88 -13.38
N VAL A 190 5.20 -5.80 -12.45
CA VAL A 190 6.45 -6.59 -12.42
C VAL A 190 6.63 -7.38 -13.72
N ALA A 191 5.56 -8.01 -14.22
CA ALA A 191 5.58 -8.74 -15.48
C ALA A 191 5.78 -7.81 -16.70
N TYR A 192 5.11 -6.66 -16.70
CA TYR A 192 5.23 -5.64 -17.74
C TYR A 192 6.66 -5.07 -17.83
N SER A 193 7.27 -4.84 -16.67
CA SER A 193 8.65 -4.35 -16.52
C SER A 193 9.71 -5.44 -16.67
N HIS A 194 9.31 -6.68 -16.99
CA HIS A 194 10.21 -7.83 -17.22
C HIS A 194 11.16 -8.12 -16.06
N ILE A 195 10.71 -7.90 -14.83
CA ILE A 195 11.48 -8.20 -13.63
C ILE A 195 11.42 -9.72 -13.39
N ALA A 196 12.58 -10.35 -13.24
CA ALA A 196 12.72 -11.77 -12.99
C ALA A 196 12.42 -12.11 -11.52
N ILE A 197 11.13 -12.12 -11.15
CA ILE A 197 10.71 -12.32 -9.75
C ILE A 197 11.21 -13.63 -9.14
N ASP A 198 11.37 -14.69 -9.94
CA ASP A 198 11.90 -15.99 -9.51
C ASP A 198 13.34 -15.92 -9.00
N GLU A 199 14.10 -14.89 -9.37
CA GLU A 199 15.47 -14.64 -8.90
C GLU A 199 15.52 -13.80 -7.61
N MET A 200 14.37 -13.36 -7.10
CA MET A 200 14.25 -12.42 -5.97
C MET A 200 13.76 -13.09 -4.67
N PHE A 201 13.40 -14.37 -4.70
CA PHE A 201 13.03 -15.16 -3.52
C PHE A 201 14.23 -15.62 -2.68
#